data_AF-A0A9E2JWR1-F1
#
_entry.id   AF-A0A9E2JWR1-F1
#
_cell.length_a   1.000
_cell.length_b   1.000
_cell.length_c   1.000
_cell.angle_alpha   90.00
_cell.angle_beta   90.00
_cell.angle_gamma   90.00
#
_symmetry.space_group_name_H-M   'P 1'
#
loop_
_entity.id
_entity.type
_entity.pdbx_description
1 polymer ?
#
loop_
_entity_poly.entity_id
_entity_poly.type
_entity_poly.pdbx_seq_one_letter_code
_entity_poly.pdbx_strand_id
1 'polypeptide(L)'
;MARYQFKVEVHPQHLADQSVPSRGLYSFAYTVTITNTGEVAAQLISRTWHINDANGLHERVKGLGVVGHQPLLQPGETFEYTSGTRLRTPTGTMHGSYFCVAEDGEKFDVDIPMFVLDALSDGTQRPLH
;
A
#
# COMPACT_ATOMS: atom_id res chain seq x y z
N MET A 1 -23.52 2.70 -10.95
CA MET A 1 -22.05 2.74 -10.77
C MET A 1 -21.58 1.30 -10.71
N ALA A 2 -20.33 1.00 -10.36
CA ALA A 2 -19.93 -0.40 -10.13
C ALA A 2 -20.54 -0.87 -8.79
N ARG A 3 -21.14 -2.07 -8.76
CA ARG A 3 -21.82 -2.57 -7.56
C ARG A 3 -20.86 -2.87 -6.41
N TYR A 4 -19.73 -3.49 -6.72
CA TYR A 4 -18.65 -3.82 -5.77
C TYR A 4 -17.39 -3.11 -6.24
N GLN A 5 -16.91 -2.15 -5.46
CA GLN A 5 -15.72 -1.38 -5.84
C GLN A 5 -15.11 -0.70 -4.64
N PHE A 6 -13.81 -0.92 -4.43
CA PHE A 6 -13.00 -0.06 -3.56
C PHE A 6 -12.03 0.75 -4.41
N LYS A 7 -11.87 2.02 -4.05
CA LYS A 7 -10.76 2.88 -4.51
C LYS A 7 -9.63 2.77 -3.49
N VAL A 8 -8.41 2.57 -3.98
CA VAL A 8 -7.20 2.48 -3.15
C VAL A 8 -6.22 3.57 -3.55
N GLU A 9 -5.83 4.39 -2.58
CA GLU A 9 -4.82 5.44 -2.73
C GLU A 9 -3.65 5.14 -1.80
N VAL A 10 -2.42 5.37 -2.28
CA VAL A 10 -1.21 5.07 -1.52
C VAL A 10 -0.26 6.26 -1.54
N HIS A 11 0.21 6.64 -0.35
CA HIS A 11 1.20 7.69 -0.15
C HIS A 11 2.46 7.10 0.49
N PRO A 12 3.51 6.81 -0.32
CA PRO A 12 4.80 6.37 0.20
C PRO A 12 5.59 7.54 0.80
N GLN A 13 6.42 7.23 1.80
CA GLN A 13 7.32 8.17 2.44
C GLN A 13 8.63 7.45 2.81
N HIS A 14 9.77 8.04 2.43
CA HIS A 14 11.06 7.57 2.92
C HIS A 14 11.30 8.03 4.37
N LEU A 15 11.83 7.13 5.20
CA LEU A 15 12.09 7.36 6.61
C LEU A 15 13.59 7.49 6.86
N ALA A 16 14.17 8.66 6.54
CA ALA A 16 15.61 8.91 6.63
C ALA A 16 16.22 8.54 7.99
N ASP A 17 15.56 8.89 9.09
CA ASP A 17 16.02 8.59 10.46
C ASP A 17 16.03 7.09 10.80
N GLN A 18 15.28 6.28 10.06
CA GLN A 18 15.21 4.83 10.21
C GLN A 18 16.00 4.08 9.12
N SER A 19 16.65 4.82 8.22
CA SER A 19 17.48 4.29 7.14
C SER A 19 18.95 4.26 7.57
N VAL A 20 19.71 3.31 7.04
CA VAL A 20 21.17 3.26 7.17
C VAL A 20 21.76 3.10 5.77
N PRO A 21 21.83 4.18 4.96
CA PRO A 21 22.27 4.11 3.57
C PRO A 21 23.69 3.57 3.41
N SER A 22 24.57 3.81 4.39
CA SER A 22 25.93 3.25 4.42
C SER A 22 25.98 1.71 4.50
N ARG A 23 24.87 1.07 4.89
CA ARG A 23 24.69 -0.39 4.91
C ARG A 23 23.70 -0.87 3.82
N GLY A 24 23.28 0.02 2.92
CA GLY A 24 22.27 -0.27 1.91
C GLY A 24 20.92 -0.65 2.52
N LEU A 25 20.53 -0.07 3.66
CA LEU A 25 19.23 -0.30 4.27
C LEU A 25 18.39 0.97 4.19
N TYR A 26 17.26 0.90 3.49
CA TYR A 26 16.34 2.03 3.29
C TYR A 26 14.97 1.66 3.85
N SER A 27 14.48 2.47 4.79
CA SER A 27 13.19 2.28 5.43
C SER A 27 12.15 3.20 4.80
N PHE A 28 10.97 2.65 4.51
CA PHE A 28 9.85 3.40 3.96
C PHE A 28 8.59 3.14 4.78
N ALA A 29 7.79 4.18 4.98
CA ALA A 29 6.39 4.06 5.34
C ALA A 29 5.52 4.20 4.09
N TYR A 30 4.32 3.65 4.14
CA TYR A 30 3.28 3.94 3.18
C TYR A 30 1.94 4.00 3.90
N THR A 31 1.20 5.08 3.65
CA THR A 31 -0.19 5.23 4.11
C THR A 31 -1.12 4.82 2.98
N VAL A 32 -2.05 3.92 3.27
CA VAL A 32 -3.05 3.45 2.32
C VAL A 32 -4.42 3.90 2.79
N THR A 33 -5.16 4.53 1.87
CA THR A 33 -6.55 4.94 2.07
C THR A 33 -7.42 4.07 1.18
N ILE A 34 -8.38 3.37 1.78
CA ILE A 34 -9.31 2.46 1.11
C ILE A 34 -10.70 3.04 1.27
N THR A 35 -11.33 3.41 0.16
CA THR A 35 -12.70 3.96 0.16
C THR A 35 -13.61 3.01 -0.58
N ASN A 36 -14.75 2.65 0.02
CA ASN A 36 -15.79 1.92 -0.72
C ASN A 36 -16.54 2.89 -1.65
N THR A 37 -16.27 2.79 -2.94
CA THR A 37 -16.93 3.58 -3.99
C THR A 37 -18.04 2.79 -4.71
N GLY A 38 -18.30 1.57 -4.26
CA GLY A 38 -19.39 0.73 -4.72
C GLY A 38 -20.72 1.07 -4.04
N GLU A 39 -21.72 0.25 -4.34
CA GLU A 39 -23.10 0.44 -3.86
C GLU A 39 -23.45 -0.54 -2.72
N VAL A 40 -22.58 -1.51 -2.42
CA VAL A 40 -22.78 -2.56 -1.39
C VAL A 40 -21.64 -2.53 -0.37
N ALA A 41 -21.97 -2.79 0.90
CA ALA A 41 -20.96 -2.95 1.93
C ALA A 41 -20.05 -4.15 1.65
N ALA A 42 -18.75 -4.03 1.92
CA ALA A 42 -17.80 -5.11 1.70
C ALA A 42 -16.66 -5.11 2.71
N GLN A 43 -16.12 -6.30 2.96
CA GLN A 43 -15.05 -6.52 3.91
C GLN A 43 -13.74 -6.86 3.20
N LEU A 44 -12.65 -6.20 3.60
CA LEU A 44 -11.30 -6.60 3.20
C LEU A 44 -10.88 -7.83 4.01
N ILE A 45 -10.57 -8.93 3.33
CA ILE A 45 -10.22 -10.20 3.96
C ILE A 45 -8.72 -10.44 3.99
N SER A 46 -8.03 -10.22 2.88
CA SER A 46 -6.59 -10.47 2.78
C SER A 46 -5.90 -9.55 1.78
N ARG A 47 -4.57 -9.52 1.84
CA ARG A 47 -3.73 -8.73 0.95
C ARG A 47 -2.64 -9.59 0.32
N THR A 48 -2.29 -9.28 -0.91
CA THR A 48 -1.07 -9.73 -1.58
C THR A 48 -0.27 -8.51 -2.00
N TRP A 49 0.99 -8.44 -1.59
CA TRP A 49 1.96 -7.45 -2.02
C TRP A 49 2.99 -8.08 -2.95
N HIS A 50 3.39 -7.32 -3.95
CA HIS A 50 4.50 -7.54 -4.85
C HIS A 50 5.49 -6.40 -4.66
N ILE A 51 6.69 -6.72 -4.20
CA ILE A 51 7.74 -5.75 -3.85
C ILE A 51 8.90 -5.99 -4.80
N ASN A 52 9.27 -4.99 -5.57
CA ASN A 52 10.44 -5.03 -6.45
C ASN A 52 11.49 -4.03 -5.97
N ASP A 53 12.71 -4.48 -5.79
CA ASP A 53 13.85 -3.59 -5.55
C ASP A 53 14.56 -3.23 -6.86
N ALA A 54 15.45 -2.24 -6.83
CA ALA A 54 16.16 -1.77 -8.04
C ALA A 54 17.20 -2.77 -8.57
N ASN A 55 17.53 -3.82 -7.82
CA ASN A 55 18.45 -4.88 -8.24
C ASN A 55 17.71 -6.04 -8.90
N GLY A 56 16.39 -5.96 -9.07
CA GLY A 56 15.57 -7.00 -9.69
C GLY A 56 15.14 -8.10 -8.71
N LEU A 57 15.32 -7.91 -7.39
CA LEU A 57 14.69 -8.79 -6.41
C LEU A 57 13.19 -8.56 -6.41
N HIS A 58 12.42 -9.64 -6.52
CA HIS A 58 10.96 -9.61 -6.41
C HIS A 58 10.51 -10.49 -5.24
N GLU A 59 9.80 -9.89 -4.30
CA GLU A 59 9.21 -10.57 -3.15
C GLU A 59 7.68 -10.50 -3.23
N ARG A 60 7.03 -11.63 -2.94
CA ARG A 60 5.57 -11.72 -2.82
C ARG A 60 5.18 -12.00 -1.38
N VAL A 61 4.48 -11.07 -0.75
CA VAL A 61 4.00 -11.20 0.62
C VAL A 61 2.49 -11.37 0.62
N LYS A 62 1.99 -12.40 1.31
CA LYS A 62 0.54 -12.60 1.52
C LYS A 62 0.22 -12.57 3.00
N GLY A 63 -0.94 -12.01 3.35
CA GLY A 63 -1.39 -11.98 4.73
C GLY A 63 -2.87 -11.68 4.88
N LEU A 64 -3.44 -12.08 6.01
CA LEU A 64 -4.81 -11.74 6.38
C LEU A 64 -4.90 -10.28 6.80
N GLY A 65 -6.00 -9.64 6.40
CA GLY A 65 -6.33 -8.26 6.71
C GLY A 65 -5.27 -7.25 6.30
N VAL A 66 -5.32 -6.09 6.96
CA VAL A 66 -4.34 -5.00 6.91
C VAL A 66 -4.07 -4.57 8.35
N VAL A 67 -2.80 -4.52 8.75
CA VAL A 67 -2.37 -4.12 10.11
C VAL A 67 -3.14 -4.81 11.27
N GLY A 68 -3.59 -6.05 11.07
CA GLY A 68 -4.37 -6.81 12.06
C GLY A 68 -5.89 -6.62 11.98
N HIS A 69 -6.38 -5.80 11.05
CA HIS A 69 -7.79 -5.50 10.84
C HIS A 69 -8.32 -6.08 9.52
N GLN A 70 -9.61 -6.43 9.51
CA GLN A 70 -10.38 -6.79 8.31
C GLN A 70 -11.59 -5.84 8.23
N PRO A 71 -11.38 -4.58 7.79
CA PRO A 71 -12.43 -3.56 7.83
C PRO A 71 -13.61 -3.94 6.92
N LEU A 72 -14.82 -3.82 7.47
CA LEU A 72 -16.07 -3.81 6.72
C LEU A 72 -16.44 -2.36 6.45
N LEU A 73 -16.54 -1.97 5.17
CA LEU A 73 -16.79 -0.59 4.75
C LEU A 73 -18.16 -0.48 4.09
N GLN A 74 -18.99 0.41 4.62
CA GLN A 74 -20.23 0.83 3.96
C GLN A 74 -19.92 1.67 2.71
N PRO A 75 -20.85 1.79 1.75
CA PRO A 75 -20.70 2.73 0.64
C PRO A 75 -20.35 4.14 1.11
N GLY A 76 -19.26 4.70 0.58
CA GLY A 76 -18.71 6.00 0.95
C GLY A 76 -17.78 6.01 2.16
N GLU A 77 -17.72 4.93 2.96
CA GLU A 77 -16.80 4.85 4.09
C GLU A 77 -15.36 4.63 3.64
N THR A 78 -14.45 5.09 4.50
CA THR A 78 -13.01 5.03 4.27
C THR A 78 -12.30 4.44 5.48
N PHE A 79 -11.29 3.62 5.21
CA PHE A 79 -10.34 3.12 6.20
C PHE A 79 -8.93 3.47 5.76
N GLU A 80 -8.16 4.04 6.70
CA GLU A 80 -6.79 4.45 6.48
C GLU A 80 -5.86 3.69 7.42
N TYR A 81 -4.70 3.26 6.91
CA TYR A 81 -3.64 2.70 7.74
C TYR A 81 -2.26 3.03 7.20
N THR A 82 -1.28 3.10 8.11
CA THR A 82 0.14 3.20 7.75
C THR A 82 0.84 1.89 8.06
N SER A 83 1.69 1.44 7.14
CA SER A 83 2.61 0.34 7.37
C SER A 83 4.00 0.70 6.82
N GLY A 84 4.95 -0.23 6.90
CA GLY A 84 6.31 0.04 6.47
C GLY A 84 6.99 -1.18 5.86
N THR A 85 8.00 -0.90 5.03
CA THR A 85 8.86 -1.89 4.41
C THR A 85 10.31 -1.42 4.46
N ARG A 86 11.24 -2.36 4.25
CA ARG A 86 12.67 -2.06 4.12
C ARG A 86 13.19 -2.63 2.82
N LEU A 87 13.93 -1.82 2.07
CA LEU A 87 14.60 -2.23 0.84
C LEU A 87 16.12 -2.23 1.01
N ARG A 88 16.78 -3.02 0.17
CA ARG A 88 18.25 -3.03 0.03
C ARG A 88 18.78 -2.01 -0.99
N THR A 89 17.87 -1.26 -1.60
CA THR A 89 18.14 -0.26 -2.64
C THR A 89 17.44 1.05 -2.28
N PRO A 90 17.97 2.20 -2.74
CA PRO A 90 17.36 3.51 -2.48
C PRO A 90 16.02 3.69 -3.21
N THR A 91 15.75 2.88 -4.22
CA THR A 91 14.50 2.91 -4.98
C THR A 91 13.90 1.51 -5.11
N GLY A 92 12.59 1.44 -5.31
CA GLY A 92 11.85 0.21 -5.59
C GLY A 92 10.41 0.51 -5.95
N THR A 93 9.63 -0.53 -6.24
CA THR A 93 8.20 -0.41 -6.47
C THR A 93 7.42 -1.41 -5.65
N MET A 94 6.20 -1.04 -5.31
CA MET A 94 5.23 -1.93 -4.68
C MET A 94 3.90 -1.83 -5.41
N HIS A 95 3.25 -2.98 -5.57
CA HIS A 95 1.87 -3.07 -6.04
C HIS A 95 1.23 -4.33 -5.45
N GLY A 96 -0.05 -4.54 -5.64
CA GLY A 96 -0.70 -5.69 -5.03
C GLY A 96 -2.17 -5.78 -5.31
N SER A 97 -2.85 -6.59 -4.50
CA SER A 97 -4.30 -6.68 -4.49
C SER A 97 -4.83 -6.97 -3.10
N TYR A 98 -6.05 -6.52 -2.84
CA TYR A 98 -6.87 -6.98 -1.74
C TYR A 98 -7.89 -8.00 -2.25
N PHE A 99 -8.12 -9.03 -1.45
CA PHE A 99 -9.26 -9.92 -1.62
C PHE A 99 -10.37 -9.47 -0.67
N CYS A 100 -11.55 -9.23 -1.22
CA CYS A 100 -12.71 -8.70 -0.52
C CYS A 100 -13.93 -9.61 -0.65
N VAL A 101 -14.84 -9.50 0.31
CA VAL A 101 -16.14 -10.19 0.30
C VAL A 101 -17.23 -9.17 0.61
N ALA A 102 -18.19 -9.01 -0.29
CA ALA A 102 -19.36 -8.18 -0.09
C ALA A 102 -20.33 -8.80 0.92
N GLU A 103 -21.23 -7.99 1.49
CA GLU A 103 -22.22 -8.45 2.48
C GLU A 103 -23.17 -9.52 1.90
N ASP A 104 -23.43 -9.50 0.60
CA ASP A 104 -24.21 -10.53 -0.11
C ASP A 104 -23.39 -11.81 -0.43
N GLY A 105 -22.13 -11.87 0.02
CA GLY A 105 -21.23 -13.00 -0.13
C GLY A 105 -20.40 -12.99 -1.42
N GLU A 106 -20.59 -12.01 -2.30
CA GLU A 106 -19.83 -11.90 -3.54
C GLU A 106 -18.35 -11.63 -3.25
N LYS A 107 -17.47 -12.33 -3.99
CA LYS A 107 -16.02 -12.26 -3.82
C LYS A 107 -15.42 -11.43 -4.94
N PHE A 108 -14.56 -10.49 -4.61
CA PHE A 108 -13.88 -9.68 -5.62
C PHE A 108 -12.47 -9.28 -5.18
N ASP A 109 -11.61 -9.06 -6.17
CA ASP A 109 -10.27 -8.52 -5.97
C ASP A 109 -10.26 -7.02 -6.25
N VAL A 110 -9.42 -6.28 -5.53
CA VAL A 110 -9.20 -4.84 -5.70
C VAL A 110 -7.73 -4.62 -5.90
N ASP A 111 -7.35 -3.99 -7.02
CA ASP A 111 -5.96 -3.66 -7.30
C ASP A 111 -5.44 -2.58 -6.36
N ILE A 112 -4.23 -2.78 -5.86
CA ILE A 112 -3.43 -1.73 -5.25
C ILE A 112 -2.51 -1.19 -6.35
N PRO A 113 -2.68 0.06 -6.78
CA PRO A 113 -1.89 0.61 -7.88
C PRO A 113 -0.41 0.59 -7.55
N MET A 114 0.42 0.45 -8.59
CA MET A 114 1.86 0.51 -8.42
C MET A 114 2.28 1.90 -7.93
N PHE A 115 3.12 1.93 -6.89
CA PHE A 115 3.75 3.14 -6.40
C PHE A 115 5.26 2.93 -6.25
N VAL A 116 5.98 4.05 -6.28
CA VAL A 116 7.44 4.10 -6.20
C VAL A 116 7.84 4.39 -4.76
N LEU A 117 8.82 3.64 -4.28
CA LEU A 117 9.58 3.96 -3.08
C LEU A 117 10.86 4.65 -3.54
N ASP A 118 11.07 5.91 -3.14
CA ASP A 118 12.19 6.71 -3.63
C ASP A 118 12.85 7.50 -2.48
N ALA A 119 14.08 7.12 -2.14
CA ALA A 119 14.91 7.82 -1.16
C ALA A 119 15.85 8.85 -1.81
N LEU A 120 15.93 8.92 -3.14
CA LEU A 120 16.81 9.84 -3.87
C LEU A 120 16.19 11.23 -4.00
N SER A 121 14.86 11.33 -4.06
CA SER A 121 14.13 12.59 -4.24
C SER A 121 14.10 13.48 -2.99
N ASP A 122 14.28 12.91 -1.79
CA ASP A 122 14.30 13.64 -0.50
C ASP A 122 15.45 14.67 -0.41
N GLY A 123 16.48 14.56 -1.25
CA GLY A 123 17.61 15.48 -1.30
C GLY A 123 17.35 16.81 -2.02
N THR A 124 16.14 17.05 -2.55
CA THR A 124 15.81 18.28 -3.32
C THR A 124 14.86 19.24 -2.61
N GLN A 125 14.93 19.35 -1.28
CA GLN A 125 14.55 20.62 -0.65
C GLN A 125 15.61 21.67 -1.00
N ARG A 126 15.43 22.35 -2.15
CA ARG A 126 16.12 23.61 -2.43
C ARG A 126 15.82 24.57 -1.26
N PRO A 127 16.80 25.13 -0.56
CA PRO A 127 16.54 26.28 0.29
C PRO A 127 16.03 27.39 -0.63
N LEU A 128 14.80 27.87 -0.36
CA LEU A 128 14.32 29.12 -0.92
C LEU A 128 15.22 30.21 -0.32
N HIS A 129 16.20 30.66 -1.11
CA HIS A 129 16.90 31.93 -0.90
C HIS A 129 16.18 33.02 -1.67
#